data_AF-A0A849FQQ6-F1
#
_entry.id   AF-A0A849FQQ6-F1
#
_cell.length_a   1.000
_cell.length_b   1.000
_cell.length_c   1.000
_cell.angle_alpha   90.00
_cell.angle_beta   90.00
_cell.angle_gamma   90.00
#
_symmetry.space_group_name_H-M   'P 1'
#
loop_
_entity.id
_entity.type
_entity.pdbx_description
1 polymer ?
#
loop_
_entity_poly.entity_id
_entity_poly.type
_entity_poly.pdbx_seq_one_letter_code
_entity_poly.pdbx_strand_id
1 'polypeptide(L)' 'MAGKRKDVENIGKSILNYPVEATYTGHCTGKKAFNVLKSVMGDRIKDMQTGSSFDI' A
#
# COMPACT_ATOMS: atom_id res chain seq x y z
N MET A 1 13.89 -5.49 -4.07
CA MET A 1 13.94 -6.12 -2.72
C MET A 1 12.92 -5.40 -1.86
N ALA A 2 12.13 -6.10 -1.05
CA ALA A 2 11.24 -5.45 -0.08
C ALA A 2 12.01 -5.18 1.23
N GLY A 3 11.70 -4.08 1.92
CA GLY A 3 12.22 -3.82 3.27
C GLY A 3 11.80 -4.91 4.27
N LYS A 4 12.32 -4.87 5.50
CA LYS A 4 11.91 -5.83 6.53
C LYS A 4 10.40 -5.70 6.77
N ARG A 5 9.73 -6.83 7.00
CA ARG A 5 8.27 -6.87 7.19
C ARG A 5 7.78 -5.83 8.19
N LYS A 6 8.42 -5.76 9.37
CA LYS A 6 8.05 -4.82 10.44
C LYS A 6 8.16 -3.35 10.02
N ASP A 7 9.14 -3.01 9.18
CA ASP A 7 9.29 -1.65 8.65
C ASP A 7 8.14 -1.31 7.70
N VAL A 8 7.74 -2.25 6.84
CA VAL A 8 6.60 -2.09 5.92
C VAL A 8 5.28 -1.97 6.70
N GLU A 9 5.09 -2.76 7.76
CA GLU A 9 3.92 -2.64 8.64
C GLU A 9 3.86 -1.27 9.33
N ASN A 10 5.00 -0.76 9.82
CA ASN A 10 5.08 0.56 10.44
C ASN A 10 4.75 1.67 9.44
N ILE A 11 5.22 1.57 8.18
CA ILE A 11 4.84 2.50 7.11
C ILE A 11 3.32 2.46 6.90
N GLY A 12 2.72 1.27 6.79
CA GLY A 12 1.27 1.13 6.63
C GLY A 12 0.47 1.78 7.76
N LYS A 13 0.89 1.58 9.01
CA LYS A 13 0.29 2.23 10.19
C LYS A 13 0.44 3.75 10.14
N SER A 14 1.60 4.26 9.76
CA SER A 14 1.82 5.70 9.60
C SER A 14 0.91 6.29 8.53
N ILE A 15 0.73 5.62 7.38
CA ILE A 15 -0.17 6.08 6.31
C ILE A 15 -1.61 6.22 6.83
N LEU A 16 -2.07 5.29 7.67
CA LEU A 16 -3.44 5.33 8.22
C LEU A 16 -3.72 6.57 9.08
N ASN A 17 -2.69 7.20 9.65
CA ASN A 17 -2.81 8.41 10.47
C ASN A 17 -2.99 9.69 9.64
N TYR A 18 -2.76 9.63 8.33
CA TYR A 18 -3.03 10.77 7.45
C TYR A 18 -4.51 10.81 7.05
N PRO A 19 -5.08 12.01 6.83
CA PRO A 19 -6.46 12.19 6.38
C PRO A 19 -6.61 11.88 4.88
N VAL A 20 -6.20 10.68 4.48
CA VAL A 20 -6.28 10.18 3.10
C VAL A 20 -7.28 9.04 3.02
N GLU A 21 -8.25 9.14 2.11
CA GLU A 21 -9.29 8.09 2.01
C GLU A 21 -8.72 6.78 1.46
N ALA A 22 -7.94 6.87 0.37
CA ALA A 22 -7.37 5.73 -0.33
C ALA A 22 -5.90 5.94 -0.72
N THR A 23 -5.13 4.86 -0.72
CA THR A 23 -3.74 4.81 -1.19
C THR A 23 -3.62 3.85 -2.38
N TYR A 24 -3.02 4.32 -3.47
CA TYR A 24 -2.74 3.52 -4.66
C TYR A 24 -1.23 3.35 -4.78
N THR A 25 -0.74 2.12 -4.96
CA THR A 25 0.70 1.86 -5.06
C THR A 25 1.00 0.73 -6.03
N GLY A 26 2.24 0.69 -6.53
CA GLY A 26 2.70 -0.30 -7.51
C GLY A 26 4.19 -0.14 -7.78
N HIS A 27 4.63 -0.55 -8.97
CA HIS A 27 6.01 -0.40 -9.45
C HIS A 27 7.06 -0.92 -8.43
N CYS A 28 7.76 -0.02 -7.74
CA CYS A 28 8.87 -0.34 -6.84
C CYS A 28 8.43 -0.93 -5.50
N THR A 29 7.19 -0.71 -5.06
CA THR A 29 6.62 -1.33 -3.85
C THR A 29 6.71 -2.85 -3.96
N GLY A 30 6.34 -3.38 -5.12
CA GLY A 30 6.36 -4.81 -5.43
C GLY A 30 5.36 -5.63 -4.63
N LYS A 31 5.00 -6.82 -5.18
CA LYS A 31 3.96 -7.69 -4.61
C LYS A 31 4.18 -8.09 -3.15
N LYS A 32 5.44 -8.31 -2.75
CA LYS A 32 5.78 -8.71 -1.37
C LYS A 32 5.45 -7.61 -0.36
N ALA A 33 5.87 -6.36 -0.61
CA ALA A 33 5.57 -5.27 0.30
C ALA A 33 4.09 -4.88 0.24
N PHE A 34 3.48 -4.92 -0.95
CA PHE A 34 2.04 -4.69 -1.11
C PHE A 34 1.20 -5.62 -0.23
N ASN A 35 1.48 -6.93 -0.22
CA ASN A 35 0.73 -7.87 0.62
C ASN A 35 0.86 -7.58 2.12
N VAL A 36 2.03 -7.12 2.57
CA VAL A 36 2.22 -6.68 3.96
C VAL A 36 1.42 -5.41 4.24
N LEU A 37 1.49 -4.41 3.36
CA LEU A 37 0.67 -3.20 3.48
C LEU A 37 -0.82 -3.51 3.49
N LYS A 38 -1.32 -4.38 2.61
CA LYS A 38 -2.72 -4.81 2.55
C LYS A 38 -3.19 -5.48 3.84
N SER A 39 -2.32 -6.25 4.51
CA SER A 39 -2.64 -6.86 5.81
C SER A 39 -2.82 -5.84 6.94
N VAL A 40 -2.24 -4.64 6.81
CA VAL A 40 -2.34 -3.57 7.82
C VAL A 40 -3.41 -2.54 7.46
N MET A 41 -3.47 -2.13 6.20
CA MET A 41 -4.29 -1.02 5.72
C MET A 41 -5.67 -1.46 5.23
N GLY A 42 -5.91 -2.76 5.04
CA GLY A 42 -7.19 -3.27 4.56
C GLY A 42 -7.60 -2.62 3.24
N ASP A 43 -8.83 -2.13 3.15
CA ASP A 43 -9.37 -1.55 1.91
C ASP A 43 -8.89 -0.14 1.59
N ARG A 44 -8.14 0.50 2.51
CA ARG A 44 -7.49 1.80 2.25
C ARG A 44 -6.27 1.72 1.34
N ILE A 45 -5.86 0.53 0.87
CA ILE A 45 -4.80 0.35 -0.14
C ILE A 45 -5.26 -0.50 -1.32
N LYS A 46 -4.89 -0.07 -2.53
CA LYS A 46 -5.21 -0.71 -3.82
C LYS A 46 -3.94 -0.86 -4.68
N ASP A 47 -3.85 -1.97 -5.43
CA ASP A 47 -2.75 -2.24 -6.36
C ASP A 47 -2.96 -1.43 -7.65
N MET A 48 -1.92 -0.74 -8.11
CA MET A 48 -1.94 0.06 -9.33
C MET A 48 -1.16 -0.68 -10.42
N GLN A 49 -1.90 -1.28 -11.35
CA GLN A 49 -1.36 -2.03 -12.48
C GLN A 49 -1.43 -1.19 -13.76
N THR A 50 -0.65 -1.57 -14.77
CA THR A 50 -0.75 -0.95 -16.09
C THR A 50 -2.18 -1.08 -16.61
N GLY A 51 -2.77 0.03 -17.04
CA GLY A 51 -4.14 0.07 -17.54
C GLY A 51 -5.23 0.18 -16.45
N SER A 52 -4.87 0.27 -15.16
CA SER A 52 -5.83 0.62 -14.11
C SER A 52 -6.40 2.02 -14.34
N SER A 53 -7.73 2.14 -14.27
CA SER A 53 -8.46 3.41 -14.21
C SER A 53 -9.14 3.54 -12.84
N PHE A 54 -9.16 4.75 -12.30
CA PHE A 54 -9.77 5.07 -11.02
C PHE A 54 -10.70 6.27 -11.19
N ASP A 55 -11.90 6.17 -10.65
CA ASP A 55 -12.82 7.28 -10.47
C ASP A 55 -12.56 7.85 -9.06
N ILE A 56 -12.27 9.15 -8.98
CA ILE A 56 -11.78 9.83 -7.77
C ILE A 56 -12.50 11.15 -7.56
#